data_AF-A0A0N4Y3K4-F1
#
_entry.id   AF-A0A0N4Y3K4-F1
#
_cell.length_a   1.000
_cell.length_b   1.000
_cell.length_c   1.000
_cell.angle_alpha   90.00
_cell.angle_beta   90.00
_cell.angle_gamma   90.00
#
_symmetry.space_group_name_H-M   'P 1'
#
loop_
_entity.id
_entity.type
_entity.pdbx_description
1 polymer ?
#
loop_
_entity_poly.entity_id
_entity_poly.type
_entity_poly.pdbx_seq_one_letter_code
_entity_poly.pdbx_strand_id
1 'polypeptide(L)'
;MAGVLQPVENKENEDGERLMNCLDLLIAAGYFRARIKGLATFDKIVGGMVWCLSHCSRSVDADLLFAENLDIGQKISLTEKIVQVMTVLKCPHSIEPHQIQGLDLENIYPAIQVRKL
;
A
#
# COMPACT_ATOMS: atom_id res chain seq x y z
N MET A 1 -10.64 -39.87 -11.10
CA MET A 1 -10.02 -38.84 -10.24
C MET A 1 -10.13 -37.52 -10.97
N ALA A 2 -11.15 -36.72 -10.65
CA ALA A 2 -11.34 -35.40 -11.26
C ALA A 2 -10.42 -34.41 -10.54
N GLY A 3 -9.41 -33.89 -11.24
CA GLY A 3 -8.60 -32.78 -10.76
C GLY A 3 -9.48 -31.54 -10.72
N VAL A 4 -9.80 -31.05 -9.52
CA VAL A 4 -10.46 -29.76 -9.32
C VAL A 4 -9.44 -28.67 -9.68
N LEU A 5 -9.52 -28.19 -10.92
CA LEU A 5 -8.81 -26.99 -11.39
C LEU A 5 -9.66 -25.77 -11.05
N GLN A 6 -9.76 -25.41 -9.77
CA GLN A 6 -10.35 -24.13 -9.36
C GLN A 6 -9.55 -23.50 -8.21
N PRO A 7 -8.50 -22.71 -8.51
CA PRO A 7 -8.19 -21.60 -7.60
C PRO A 7 -7.69 -20.29 -8.24
N VAL A 8 -7.43 -20.21 -9.55
CA VAL A 8 -6.73 -19.03 -10.12
C VAL A 8 -7.67 -17.85 -10.37
N GLU A 9 -8.80 -18.09 -11.03
CA GLU A 9 -9.71 -17.03 -11.47
C GLU A 9 -10.44 -16.30 -10.33
N ASN A 10 -10.68 -16.98 -9.21
CA ASN A 10 -11.27 -16.35 -8.03
C ASN A 10 -10.27 -15.40 -7.36
N LYS A 11 -9.00 -15.80 -7.26
CA LYS A 11 -7.96 -15.01 -6.59
C LYS A 11 -7.64 -13.72 -7.36
N GLU A 12 -7.58 -13.77 -8.69
CA GLU A 12 -7.37 -12.59 -9.52
C GLU A 12 -8.52 -11.57 -9.38
N ASN A 13 -9.77 -12.03 -9.29
CA ASN A 13 -10.93 -11.17 -9.05
C ASN A 13 -10.91 -10.54 -7.65
N GLU A 14 -10.58 -11.32 -6.62
CA GLU A 14 -10.48 -10.85 -5.25
C GLU A 14 -9.34 -9.84 -5.05
N ASP A 15 -8.19 -10.06 -5.69
CA ASP A 15 -7.05 -9.13 -5.67
C ASP A 15 -7.40 -7.83 -6.41
N GLY A 16 -8.15 -7.91 -7.51
CA GLY A 16 -8.69 -6.73 -8.21
C GLY A 16 -9.64 -5.90 -7.34
N GLU A 17 -10.55 -6.56 -6.61
CA GLU A 17 -11.49 -5.89 -5.71
C GLU A 17 -10.75 -5.22 -4.54
N ARG A 18 -9.81 -5.93 -3.89
CA ARG A 18 -8.99 -5.36 -2.81
C ARG A 18 -8.18 -4.16 -3.29
N LEU A 19 -7.63 -4.21 -4.50
CA LEU A 19 -6.92 -3.09 -5.07
C LEU A 19 -7.83 -1.86 -5.19
N MET A 20 -9.02 -2.03 -5.78
CA MET A 20 -9.97 -0.93 -5.95
C MET A 20 -10.37 -0.34 -4.58
N ASN A 21 -10.63 -1.20 -3.59
CA ASN A 21 -10.93 -0.76 -2.22
C ASN A 21 -9.76 0.02 -1.59
N CYS A 22 -8.51 -0.42 -1.74
CA CYS A 22 -7.33 0.33 -1.32
C CYS A 22 -7.29 1.72 -1.99
N LEU A 23 -7.47 1.78 -3.30
CA LEU A 23 -7.42 3.05 -4.04
C LEU A 23 -8.53 4.00 -3.61
N ASP A 24 -9.75 3.51 -3.39
CA ASP A 24 -10.88 4.31 -2.94
C ASP A 24 -10.65 4.89 -1.55
N LEU A 25 -10.05 4.11 -0.62
CA LEU A 25 -9.64 4.61 0.69
C LEU A 25 -8.58 5.72 0.59
N LEU A 26 -7.59 5.55 -0.28
CA LEU A 26 -6.56 6.56 -0.51
C LEU A 26 -7.15 7.86 -1.10
N ILE A 27 -8.09 7.74 -2.04
CA ILE A 27 -8.81 8.88 -2.61
C ILE A 27 -9.63 9.59 -1.54
N ALA A 28 -10.33 8.83 -0.69
CA ALA A 28 -11.10 9.38 0.43
C ALA A 28 -10.22 10.09 1.47
N ALA A 29 -8.95 9.68 1.59
CA ALA A 29 -7.93 10.35 2.41
C ALA A 29 -7.29 11.58 1.71
N GLY A 30 -7.73 11.92 0.49
CA GLY A 30 -7.26 13.08 -0.26
C GLY A 30 -6.13 12.80 -1.25
N TYR A 31 -5.68 11.54 -1.40
CA TYR A 31 -4.66 11.17 -2.38
C TYR A 31 -5.28 10.91 -3.77
N PHE A 32 -5.58 11.98 -4.50
CA PHE A 32 -6.26 11.87 -5.80
C PHE A 32 -5.42 11.23 -6.91
N ARG A 33 -4.08 11.15 -6.77
CA ARG A 33 -3.19 10.53 -7.78
C ARG A 33 -3.47 9.03 -7.96
N ALA A 34 -4.10 8.37 -6.99
CA ALA A 34 -4.61 6.99 -7.14
C ALA A 34 -5.53 6.81 -8.38
N ARG A 35 -6.19 7.88 -8.85
CA ARG A 35 -7.08 7.85 -10.03
C ARG A 35 -6.36 7.95 -11.37
N ILE A 36 -5.07 8.28 -11.40
CA ILE A 36 -4.32 8.47 -12.65
C ILE A 36 -4.30 7.14 -13.42
N LYS A 37 -4.77 7.17 -14.67
CA LYS A 37 -4.71 6.02 -15.58
C LYS A 37 -3.27 5.87 -16.08
N GLY A 38 -2.76 4.64 -16.11
CA GLY A 38 -1.39 4.34 -16.54
C GLY A 38 -0.31 4.52 -15.46
N LEU A 39 -0.66 5.04 -14.27
CA LEU A 39 0.25 5.02 -13.13
C LEU A 39 0.36 3.59 -12.58
N ALA A 40 1.58 3.13 -12.29
CA ALA A 40 1.81 1.78 -11.78
C ALA A 40 1.08 1.56 -10.44
N THR A 41 0.56 0.35 -10.24
CA THR A 41 -0.15 -0.02 -8.99
C THR A 41 0.71 0.25 -7.75
N PHE A 42 2.01 -0.07 -7.83
CA PHE A 42 2.97 0.25 -6.78
C PHE A 42 3.02 1.74 -6.47
N ASP A 43 3.16 2.59 -7.49
CA ASP A 43 3.27 4.04 -7.30
C ASP A 43 1.97 4.64 -6.73
N LYS A 44 0.82 4.06 -7.07
CA LYS A 44 -0.47 4.44 -6.46
C LYS A 44 -0.53 4.10 -4.98
N ILE A 45 -0.23 2.85 -4.63
CA ILE A 45 -0.31 2.36 -3.25
C ILE A 45 0.74 3.05 -2.38
N VAL A 46 2.01 3.00 -2.78
CA VAL A 46 3.13 3.54 -2.01
C VAL A 46 3.06 5.05 -1.89
N GLY A 47 2.76 5.75 -2.99
CA GLY A 47 2.54 7.20 -2.93
C GLY A 47 1.38 7.58 -2.01
N GLY A 48 0.31 6.77 -1.98
CA GLY A 48 -0.81 6.96 -1.06
C GLY A 48 -0.46 6.68 0.40
N MET A 49 0.31 5.62 0.68
CA MET A 49 0.80 5.33 2.03
C MET A 49 1.69 6.46 2.54
N VAL A 50 2.64 6.93 1.72
CA VAL A 50 3.49 8.08 2.04
C VAL A 50 2.63 9.32 2.30
N TRP A 51 1.67 9.62 1.44
CA TRP A 51 0.74 10.73 1.63
C TRP A 51 0.04 10.68 2.98
N CYS A 52 -0.56 9.52 3.33
CA CYS A 52 -1.24 9.34 4.60
C CYS A 52 -0.30 9.53 5.79
N LEU A 53 0.89 8.93 5.75
CA LEU A 53 1.89 9.04 6.81
C LEU A 53 2.38 10.47 7.01
N SER A 54 2.62 11.21 5.93
CA SER A 54 3.01 12.64 6.00
C SER A 54 1.93 13.53 6.60
N HIS A 55 0.65 13.13 6.53
CA HIS A 55 -0.48 13.85 7.12
C HIS A 55 -0.86 13.35 8.52
N CYS A 56 -0.32 12.23 8.99
CA CYS A 56 -0.46 11.79 10.38
C CYS A 56 0.40 12.68 11.27
N SER A 57 -0.21 13.66 11.93
CA SER A 57 0.43 14.76 12.68
C SER A 57 1.14 14.34 13.98
N ARG A 58 2.16 13.48 13.89
CA ARG A 58 3.06 13.18 15.02
C ARG A 58 4.49 13.00 14.55
N SER A 59 5.30 14.05 14.76
CA SER A 59 6.72 14.07 15.15
C SER A 59 7.74 13.18 14.44
N VAL A 60 7.35 12.37 13.47
CA VAL A 60 8.23 11.51 12.72
C VAL A 60 8.72 12.35 11.54
N ASP A 61 9.92 12.92 11.69
CA ASP A 61 10.68 13.53 10.63
C ASP A 61 11.19 12.43 9.68
N ALA A 62 10.25 11.68 9.10
CA ALA A 62 10.55 10.73 8.06
C ALA A 62 10.49 11.47 6.74
N ASP A 63 11.67 11.78 6.23
CA ASP A 63 11.88 12.20 4.86
C ASP A 63 11.55 11.02 3.92
N LEU A 64 10.24 10.76 3.77
CA LEU A 64 9.68 9.80 2.83
C LEU A 64 9.69 10.44 1.44
N LEU A 65 10.87 10.41 0.81
CA LEU A 65 11.03 10.85 -0.58
C LEU A 65 10.43 9.81 -1.52
N PHE A 66 9.17 10.02 -1.90
CA PHE A 66 8.53 9.26 -2.96
C PHE A 66 8.72 9.94 -4.31
N ALA A 67 9.08 9.15 -5.32
CA ALA A 67 9.03 9.52 -6.73
C ALA A 67 8.41 8.37 -7.53
N GLU A 68 7.91 8.67 -8.72
CA GLU A 68 7.41 7.65 -9.65
C GLU A 68 8.57 6.96 -10.36
N ASN A 69 8.40 5.70 -10.78
CA ASN A 69 9.42 4.93 -11.51
C ASN A 69 10.75 4.71 -10.75
N LEU A 70 10.68 4.57 -9.42
CA LEU A 70 11.85 4.21 -8.60
C LEU A 70 12.50 2.92 -9.09
N ASP A 71 13.83 2.88 -9.02
CA ASP A 71 14.58 1.64 -9.23
C ASP A 71 14.28 0.63 -8.11
N ILE A 72 14.69 -0.63 -8.31
CA ILE A 72 14.39 -1.70 -7.36
C ILE A 72 14.98 -1.44 -5.96
N GLY A 73 16.17 -0.84 -5.87
CA GLY A 73 16.82 -0.52 -4.59
C GLY A 73 16.12 0.61 -3.87
N GLN A 74 15.68 1.63 -4.60
CA GLN A 74 14.89 2.73 -4.09
C GLN A 74 13.51 2.26 -3.61
N LYS A 75 12.86 1.34 -4.32
CA LYS A 75 11.59 0.74 -3.87
C LYS A 75 11.76 0.00 -2.55
N ILE A 76 12.79 -0.83 -2.41
CA ILE A 76 13.09 -1.56 -1.18
C ILE A 76 13.35 -0.58 -0.02
N SER A 77 14.23 0.39 -0.24
CA SER A 77 14.56 1.38 0.80
C SER A 77 13.33 2.19 1.23
N LEU A 78 12.45 2.53 0.29
CA LEU A 78 11.22 3.26 0.59
C LEU A 78 10.23 2.40 1.39
N THR A 79 10.04 1.13 1.04
CA THR A 79 9.12 0.26 1.79
C THR A 79 9.62 -0.03 3.19
N GLU A 80 10.93 -0.18 3.40
CA GLU A 80 11.54 -0.28 4.73
C GLU A 80 11.26 0.94 5.60
N LYS A 81 11.46 2.15 5.04
CA LYS A 81 11.16 3.41 5.74
C LYS A 81 9.67 3.53 6.08
N ILE A 82 8.78 3.18 5.17
CA ILE A 82 7.32 3.20 5.43
C ILE A 82 6.97 2.31 6.62
N VAL A 83 7.46 1.07 6.65
CA VAL A 83 7.21 0.12 7.75
C VAL A 83 7.79 0.64 9.08
N GLN A 84 8.98 1.23 9.04
CA GLN A 84 9.59 1.84 10.22
C GLN A 84 8.70 2.96 10.79
N VAL A 85 8.17 3.84 9.94
CA VAL A 85 7.26 4.92 10.36
C VAL A 85 5.96 4.35 10.92
N MET A 86 5.35 3.38 10.26
CA MET A 86 4.13 2.72 10.75
C MET A 86 4.32 2.08 12.12
N THR A 87 5.50 1.51 12.37
CA THR A 87 5.88 0.93 13.66
C THR A 87 5.98 2.02 14.74
N VAL A 88 6.61 3.16 14.42
CA VAL A 88 6.71 4.31 15.35
C VAL A 88 5.34 4.92 15.67
N LEU A 89 4.47 5.01 14.66
CA LEU A 89 3.08 5.47 14.83
C LEU A 89 2.19 4.45 15.55
N LYS A 90 2.71 3.26 15.86
CA LYS A 90 2.00 2.15 16.48
C LYS A 90 0.73 1.78 15.73
N CYS A 91 0.83 1.70 14.40
CA CYS A 91 -0.27 1.22 13.57
C CYS A 91 -0.71 -0.19 14.05
N PRO A 92 -2.01 -0.46 14.17
CA PRO A 92 -2.52 -1.70 14.75
C PRO A 92 -2.29 -2.93 13.85
N HIS A 93 -2.09 -2.72 12.55
CA HIS A 93 -1.75 -3.77 11.61
C HIS A 93 -0.26 -3.68 11.27
N SER A 94 0.46 -4.75 11.59
CA SER A 94 1.87 -4.91 11.20
C SER A 94 1.94 -5.32 9.74
N ILE A 95 2.91 -4.77 9.02
CA ILE A 95 3.19 -5.10 7.63
C ILE A 95 4.71 -5.07 7.41
N GLU A 96 5.21 -6.02 6.62
CA GLU A 96 6.63 -6.15 6.30
C GLU A 96 6.97 -5.48 4.96
N PRO A 97 8.22 -5.01 4.75
CA PRO A 97 8.59 -4.27 3.53
C PRO A 97 8.36 -5.07 2.24
N HIS A 98 8.59 -6.38 2.29
CA HIS A 98 8.40 -7.28 1.14
C HIS A 98 6.92 -7.44 0.76
N GLN A 99 6.00 -7.27 1.70
CA GLN A 99 4.56 -7.31 1.44
C GLN A 99 4.12 -6.08 0.63
N ILE A 100 4.68 -4.91 0.96
CA ILE A 100 4.44 -3.68 0.20
C ILE A 100 5.10 -3.79 -1.19
N GLN A 101 6.34 -4.27 -1.26
CA GLN A 101 7.07 -4.45 -2.52
C GLN A 101 6.38 -5.45 -3.45
N GLY A 102 5.87 -6.55 -2.90
CA GLY A 102 5.17 -7.60 -3.62
C GLY A 102 3.70 -7.28 -3.93
N LEU A 103 3.19 -6.12 -3.51
CA LEU A 103 1.77 -5.75 -3.62
C LEU A 103 0.83 -6.80 -3.01
N ASP A 104 1.19 -7.28 -1.82
CA ASP A 104 0.38 -8.20 -1.04
C ASP A 104 -0.86 -7.47 -0.47
N LEU A 105 -1.89 -7.34 -1.31
CA LEU A 105 -3.11 -6.58 -1.01
C LEU A 105 -3.87 -7.11 0.20
N GLU A 106 -3.70 -8.39 0.55
CA GLU A 106 -4.29 -8.99 1.74
C GLU A 106 -3.77 -8.33 3.02
N ASN A 107 -2.47 -8.00 3.05
CA ASN A 107 -1.82 -7.35 4.18
C ASN A 107 -1.80 -5.82 4.06
N ILE A 108 -1.73 -5.29 2.84
CA ILE A 108 -1.76 -3.83 2.58
C ILE A 108 -3.13 -3.23 2.89
N TYR A 109 -4.22 -3.90 2.49
CA TYR A 109 -5.57 -3.38 2.69
C TYR A 109 -5.90 -3.05 4.15
N PRO A 110 -5.73 -3.96 5.13
CA PRO A 110 -6.01 -3.65 6.53
C PRO A 110 -5.09 -2.55 7.08
N ALA A 111 -3.85 -2.44 6.59
CA ALA A 111 -2.92 -1.37 6.96
C ALA A 111 -3.40 0.02 6.49
N ILE A 112 -3.97 0.13 5.28
CA ILE A 112 -4.53 1.38 4.74
C ILE A 112 -5.90 1.70 5.37
N GLN A 113 -6.69 0.69 5.72
CA GLN A 113 -8.05 0.86 6.26
C GLN A 113 -8.10 1.55 7.62
N VAL A 114 -7.00 1.67 8.37
CA VAL A 114 -6.98 2.18 9.76
C VAL A 114 -7.38 3.66 9.84
N ARG A 115 -8.68 3.89 9.78
CA ARG A 115 -9.38 5.15 10.01
C ARG A 115 -10.26 4.98 11.25
N LYS A 116 -9.64 4.82 12.41
CA LYS A 116 -10.19 5.21 13.71
C LYS A 116 -9.03 5.49 14.66
N LEU A 117 -8.54 6.73 14.64
CA LEU A 117 -8.11 7.40 15.88
C LEU A 117 -9.32 8.16 16.43
#